data_AF-A0A2U0SY82-F1
#
_entry.id   AF-A0A2U0SY82-F1
#
_cell.length_a   1.000
_cell.length_b   1.000
_cell.length_c   1.000
_cell.angle_alpha   90.00
_cell.angle_beta   90.00
_cell.angle_gamma   90.00
#
_symmetry.space_group_name_H-M   'P 1'
#
loop_
_entity.id
_entity.type
_entity.pdbx_description
1 polymer ?
#
loop_
_entity_poly.entity_id
_entity_poly.type
_entity_poly.pdbx_seq_one_letter_code
_entity_poly.pdbx_strand_id
1 'polypeptide(L)'
;MSKQYSVQQQNAQTQATIKQTAAWWRARPLPDALRQCAASHGVALGTALMLDLQLAWPGMPAVYGKLLSADGHFIHFEMDLDDALRPLPGSVAWNDISAGYDLAAHKRGTGVGYGVLCKQVLQELNHGAS
;
A
#
# COMPACT_ATOMS: atom_id res chain seq x y z
N MET A 1 18.36 -28.81 -5.10
CA MET A 1 16.93 -29.17 -5.18
C MET A 1 16.11 -27.96 -4.76
N SER A 2 15.39 -27.36 -5.69
CA SER A 2 14.54 -26.19 -5.44
C SER A 2 13.29 -26.64 -4.66
N LYS A 3 13.08 -26.14 -3.44
CA LYS A 3 11.84 -26.39 -2.68
C LYS A 3 10.68 -25.75 -3.46
N GLN A 4 9.85 -26.57 -4.09
CA GLN A 4 8.60 -26.13 -4.71
C GLN A 4 7.57 -25.94 -3.59
N TYR A 5 7.25 -24.70 -3.24
CA TYR A 5 6.23 -24.39 -2.24
C TYR A 5 4.83 -24.73 -2.77
N SER A 6 3.99 -25.30 -1.91
CA SER A 6 2.56 -25.45 -2.22
C SER A 6 1.92 -24.05 -2.38
N VAL A 7 0.80 -23.98 -3.11
CA VAL A 7 0.05 -22.73 -3.29
C VAL A 7 -0.32 -22.08 -1.95
N GLN A 8 -0.63 -22.88 -0.93
CA GLN A 8 -0.91 -22.39 0.43
C GLN A 8 0.32 -21.76 1.09
N GLN A 9 1.50 -22.39 0.93
CA GLN A 9 2.76 -21.84 1.44
C GLN A 9 3.15 -20.54 0.74
N GLN A 10 2.91 -20.43 -0.58
CA GLN A 10 3.15 -19.20 -1.34
C GLN A 10 2.23 -18.05 -0.88
N ASN A 11 0.94 -18.33 -0.67
CA ASN A 11 0.00 -17.35 -0.14
C ASN A 11 0.40 -16.88 1.27
N ALA A 12 0.74 -17.82 2.16
CA ALA A 12 1.17 -17.51 3.52
C ALA A 12 2.45 -16.68 3.55
N GLN A 13 3.42 -17.00 2.69
CA GLN A 13 4.65 -16.21 2.55
C GLN A 13 4.34 -14.80 2.04
N THR A 14 3.48 -14.67 1.03
CA THR A 14 3.06 -13.38 0.49
C THR A 14 2.36 -12.53 1.56
N GLN A 15 1.42 -13.10 2.32
CA GLN A 15 0.76 -12.42 3.44
C GLN A 15 1.75 -11.98 4.51
N ALA A 16 2.71 -12.84 4.88
CA ALA A 16 3.74 -12.49 5.86
C ALA A 16 4.59 -11.30 5.41
N THR A 17 4.99 -11.26 4.13
CA THR A 17 5.70 -10.11 3.54
C THR A 17 4.85 -8.85 3.59
N ILE A 18 3.57 -8.92 3.19
CA ILE A 18 2.65 -7.77 3.23
C ILE A 18 2.51 -7.26 4.67
N LYS A 19 2.31 -8.15 5.65
CA LYS A 19 2.22 -7.80 7.08
C LYS A 19 3.48 -7.09 7.56
N GLN A 20 4.65 -7.63 7.22
CA GLN A 20 5.92 -7.06 7.63
C GLN A 20 6.11 -5.65 7.06
N THR A 21 5.84 -5.45 5.77
CA THR A 21 5.89 -4.13 5.13
C THR A 21 4.90 -3.15 5.76
N ALA A 22 3.65 -3.57 5.96
CA ALA A 22 2.63 -2.73 6.58
C ALA A 22 3.01 -2.31 8.01
N ALA A 23 3.48 -3.24 8.84
CA ALA A 23 3.94 -2.96 10.19
C ALA A 23 5.17 -2.03 10.19
N TRP A 24 6.10 -2.22 9.25
CA TRP A 24 7.28 -1.37 9.09
C TRP A 24 6.91 0.09 8.83
N TRP A 25 5.90 0.34 7.98
CA TRP A 25 5.44 1.70 7.69
C TRP A 25 4.60 2.29 8.81
N ARG A 26 3.70 1.52 9.45
CA ARG A 26 2.90 2.00 10.59
C ARG A 26 3.74 2.40 11.79
N ALA A 27 4.90 1.77 11.99
CA ALA A 27 5.81 2.08 13.10
C ALA A 27 6.68 3.32 12.84
N ARG A 28 6.57 4.00 11.70
CA ARG A 28 7.43 5.12 11.31
C ARG A 28 6.62 6.37 10.97
N PRO A 29 7.18 7.56 11.18
CA PRO A 29 6.58 8.78 10.69
C PRO A 29 6.56 8.76 9.14
N LEU A 30 5.41 9.07 8.57
CA LEU A 30 5.25 9.29 7.13
C LEU A 30 5.52 10.77 6.77
N PRO A 31 5.77 11.12 5.50
CA PRO A 31 5.88 12.52 5.09
C PRO A 31 4.59 13.32 5.38
N ASP A 32 4.73 14.58 5.81
CA ASP A 32 3.57 15.46 6.06
C ASP A 32 2.73 15.70 4.81
N ALA A 33 3.40 15.90 3.67
CA ALA A 33 2.74 16.05 2.37
C ALA A 33 1.80 14.87 2.07
N LEU A 34 2.25 13.64 2.33
CA LEU A 34 1.44 12.43 2.16
C LEU A 34 0.29 12.37 3.17
N ARG A 35 0.53 12.71 4.45
CA ARG A 35 -0.53 12.75 5.47
C ARG A 35 -1.65 13.72 5.08
N GLN A 36 -1.29 14.92 4.66
CA GLN A 36 -2.23 15.98 4.30
C GLN A 36 -3.02 15.60 3.04
N CYS A 37 -2.33 15.10 2.01
CA CYS A 37 -2.96 14.63 0.78
C CYS A 37 -3.93 13.47 1.07
N ALA A 38 -3.51 12.45 1.82
CA ALA A 38 -4.38 11.35 2.19
C ALA A 38 -5.62 11.81 2.96
N ALA A 39 -5.45 12.72 3.92
CA ALA A 39 -6.55 13.29 4.68
C ALA A 39 -7.53 14.09 3.79
N SER A 40 -7.04 14.85 2.81
CA SER A 40 -7.91 15.56 1.86
C SER A 40 -8.72 14.63 0.95
N HIS A 41 -8.26 13.38 0.77
CA HIS A 41 -8.98 12.31 0.07
C HIS A 41 -9.78 11.38 1.00
N GLY A 42 -9.90 11.72 2.29
CA GLY A 42 -10.65 10.91 3.26
C GLY A 42 -9.96 9.61 3.69
N VAL A 43 -8.67 9.44 3.40
CA VAL A 43 -7.90 8.24 3.74
C VAL A 43 -7.09 8.46 5.03
N ALA A 44 -7.44 7.69 6.07
CA ALA A 44 -6.67 7.64 7.31
C ALA A 44 -5.48 6.65 7.17
N LEU A 45 -4.26 7.17 7.10
CA LEU A 45 -3.05 6.36 6.90
C LEU A 45 -2.77 5.35 8.03
N GLY A 46 -3.21 5.64 9.26
CA GLY A 46 -3.06 4.73 10.41
C GLY A 46 -3.84 3.42 10.25
N THR A 47 -4.96 3.46 9.51
CA THR A 47 -5.80 2.29 9.22
C THR A 47 -5.62 1.77 7.81
N ALA A 48 -4.90 2.48 6.95
CA ALA A 48 -4.52 2.02 5.62
C ALA A 48 -3.38 0.99 5.70
N LEU A 49 -3.14 0.32 4.59
CA LEU A 49 -2.01 -0.58 4.38
C LEU A 49 -1.10 0.01 3.31
N MET A 50 0.08 0.49 3.73
CA MET A 50 1.10 0.99 2.80
C MET A 50 1.77 -0.21 2.12
N LEU A 51 1.62 -0.30 0.79
CA LEU A 51 2.20 -1.37 -0.02
C LEU A 51 3.61 -1.00 -0.47
N ASP A 52 3.79 0.27 -0.81
CA ASP A 52 5.04 0.82 -1.29
C ASP A 52 5.07 2.33 -1.00
N LEU A 53 6.26 2.84 -0.65
CA LEU A 53 6.51 4.26 -0.48
C LEU A 53 7.96 4.54 -0.84
N GLN A 54 8.12 5.40 -1.85
CA GLN A 54 9.40 5.87 -2.33
C GLN A 54 9.51 7.37 -2.08
N LEU A 55 10.70 7.78 -1.62
CA LEU A 55 11.03 9.16 -1.30
C LEU A 55 12.17 9.58 -2.22
N ALA A 56 11.97 10.70 -2.91
CA ALA A 56 12.85 11.30 -3.91
C ALA A 56 12.89 10.61 -5.28
N TRP A 57 12.95 11.44 -6.32
CA TRP A 57 13.30 11.09 -7.69
C TRP A 57 14.67 11.73 -8.00
N PRO A 58 15.54 11.16 -8.85
CA PRO A 58 16.82 11.80 -9.19
C PRO A 58 16.65 13.27 -9.61
N GLY A 59 17.17 14.18 -8.77
CA GLY A 59 17.14 15.63 -9.02
C GLY A 59 15.96 16.39 -8.41
N MET A 60 14.99 15.74 -7.73
CA MET A 60 13.91 16.46 -7.06
C MET A 60 13.30 15.70 -5.86
N PRO A 61 12.91 16.41 -4.79
CA PRO A 61 12.09 15.84 -3.73
C PRO A 61 10.75 15.36 -4.28
N ALA A 62 10.38 14.11 -3.98
CA ALA A 62 9.11 13.53 -4.42
C ALA A 62 8.63 12.50 -3.40
N VAL A 63 7.33 12.27 -3.36
CA VAL A 63 6.71 11.21 -2.58
C VAL A 63 5.76 10.45 -3.49
N TYR A 64 5.97 9.16 -3.65
CA TYR A 64 5.12 8.34 -4.49
C TYR A 64 5.05 6.92 -3.99
N GLY A 65 3.98 6.20 -4.33
CA GLY A 65 3.78 4.86 -3.84
C GLY A 65 2.35 4.40 -3.93
N LYS A 66 2.07 3.28 -3.25
CA LYS A 66 0.77 2.59 -3.32
C LYS A 66 0.29 2.27 -1.92
N LEU A 67 -1.00 2.48 -1.70
CA LEU A 67 -1.66 2.07 -0.48
C LEU A 67 -2.97 1.35 -0.78
N LEU A 68 -3.43 0.57 0.19
CA LEU A 68 -4.79 0.08 0.27
C LEU A 68 -5.48 0.82 1.41
N SER A 69 -6.53 1.58 1.09
CA SER A 69 -7.34 2.31 2.07
C SER A 69 -8.19 1.35 2.91
N ALA A 70 -8.71 1.84 4.04
CA ALA A 70 -9.49 1.03 4.99
C ALA A 70 -10.81 0.50 4.40
N ASP A 71 -11.41 1.25 3.47
CA ASP A 71 -12.59 0.89 2.67
C ASP A 71 -12.26 -0.02 1.47
N GLY A 72 -10.98 -0.34 1.25
CA GLY A 72 -10.56 -1.39 0.33
C GLY A 72 -10.25 -0.92 -1.09
N HIS A 73 -9.94 0.36 -1.27
CA HIS A 73 -9.47 0.94 -2.53
C HIS A 73 -7.94 0.94 -2.62
N PHE A 74 -7.41 0.44 -3.73
CA PHE A 74 -5.99 0.54 -4.03
C PHE A 74 -5.73 1.89 -4.67
N ILE A 75 -4.86 2.69 -4.06
CA ILE A 75 -4.52 4.02 -4.53
C ILE A 75 -3.06 4.05 -4.97
N HIS A 76 -2.81 4.62 -6.14
CA HIS A 76 -1.51 5.12 -6.54
C HIS A 76 -1.45 6.61 -6.26
N PHE A 77 -0.43 7.06 -5.53
CA PHE A 77 -0.21 8.48 -5.30
C PHE A 77 1.18 8.89 -5.77
N GLU A 78 1.27 10.11 -6.29
CA GLU A 78 2.52 10.77 -6.66
C GLU A 78 2.41 12.25 -6.30
N MET A 79 3.48 12.84 -5.80
CA MET A 79 3.59 14.27 -5.55
C MET A 79 5.04 14.70 -5.62
N ASP A 80 5.32 15.66 -6.49
CA ASP A 80 6.59 16.37 -6.48
C ASP A 80 6.54 17.43 -5.38
N LEU A 81 7.64 17.59 -4.66
CA LEU A 81 7.73 18.53 -3.54
C LEU A 81 8.70 19.67 -3.85
N ASP A 82 8.40 20.85 -3.29
CA ASP A 82 9.34 21.97 -3.25
C ASP A 82 10.45 21.73 -2.21
N ASP A 83 11.41 22.66 -2.13
CA ASP A 83 12.51 22.60 -1.16
C ASP A 83 12.03 22.68 0.31
N ALA A 84 10.80 23.14 0.54
CA ALA A 84 10.14 23.14 1.85
C ALA A 84 9.31 21.86 2.09
N LEU A 85 9.45 20.84 1.24
CA LEU A 85 8.75 19.55 1.28
C LEU A 85 7.23 19.67 1.16
N ARG A 86 6.74 20.71 0.49
CA ARG A 86 5.30 20.91 0.21
C ARG A 86 4.98 20.45 -1.21
N PRO A 87 3.79 19.87 -1.45
CA PRO A 87 3.37 19.49 -2.80
C PRO A 87 3.41 20.67 -3.76
N LEU A 88 4.04 20.47 -4.92
CA LEU A 88 4.00 21.44 -6.02
C LEU A 88 2.57 21.51 -6.58
N PRO A 89 2.01 22.72 -6.82
CA PRO A 89 0.69 22.85 -7.41
C PRO A 89 0.59 22.10 -8.75
N GLY A 90 -0.39 21.21 -8.87
CA GLY A 90 -0.64 20.42 -10.08
C GLY A 90 0.19 19.15 -10.24
N SER A 91 1.14 18.84 -9.34
CA SER A 91 1.91 17.57 -9.40
C SER A 91 1.22 16.41 -8.68
N VAL A 92 0.21 16.69 -7.84
CA VAL A 92 -0.46 15.68 -7.02
C VAL A 92 -1.32 14.76 -7.89
N ALA A 93 -0.94 13.49 -7.96
CA ALA A 93 -1.76 12.41 -8.50
C ALA A 93 -2.30 11.56 -7.35
N TRP A 94 -3.60 11.25 -7.39
CA TRP A 94 -4.27 10.35 -6.45
C TRP A 94 -5.30 9.51 -7.19
N ASN A 95 -4.87 8.32 -7.64
CA ASN A 95 -5.64 7.51 -8.59
C ASN A 95 -6.08 6.21 -7.94
N ASP A 96 -7.38 5.92 -8.04
CA ASP A 96 -7.90 4.58 -7.73
C ASP A 96 -7.47 3.60 -8.83
N ILE A 97 -6.60 2.67 -8.45
CA ILE A 97 -6.05 1.62 -9.31
C ILE A 97 -6.62 0.24 -8.96
N SER A 98 -7.72 0.16 -8.21
CA SER A 98 -8.34 -1.09 -7.75
C SER A 98 -8.71 -2.03 -8.89
N ALA A 99 -9.11 -1.49 -10.05
CA ALA A 99 -9.42 -2.28 -11.24
C ALA A 99 -8.21 -3.08 -11.77
N GLY A 100 -6.98 -2.67 -11.44
CA GLY A 100 -5.75 -3.37 -11.81
C GLY A 100 -5.36 -4.51 -10.86
N TYR A 101 -6.03 -4.65 -9.72
CA TYR A 101 -5.71 -5.68 -8.74
C TYR A 101 -6.55 -6.94 -8.93
N ASP A 102 -5.89 -8.09 -8.81
CA ASP A 102 -6.54 -9.38 -8.83
C ASP A 102 -7.31 -9.62 -7.53
N LEU A 103 -8.63 -9.48 -7.62
CA LEU A 103 -9.58 -9.72 -6.53
C LEU A 103 -10.21 -11.13 -6.58
N ALA A 104 -9.68 -12.04 -7.40
CA ALA A 104 -10.21 -13.41 -7.46
C ALA A 104 -9.89 -14.17 -6.17
N ALA A 105 -10.94 -14.58 -5.46
CA ALA A 105 -10.84 -15.39 -4.24
C ALA A 105 -10.30 -16.81 -4.51
N HIS A 106 -10.35 -17.29 -5.75
CA HIS A 106 -9.84 -18.61 -6.13
C HIS A 106 -9.40 -18.63 -7.60
N LYS A 107 -8.11 -18.86 -7.84
CA LYS A 107 -7.53 -19.16 -9.16
C LYS A 107 -6.90 -20.54 -9.15
N ARG A 108 -7.35 -21.38 -10.09
CA ARG A 108 -6.86 -22.75 -10.24
C ARG A 108 -5.37 -22.73 -10.59
N GLY A 109 -4.53 -23.30 -9.73
CA GLY A 109 -3.08 -23.43 -9.93
C GLY A 109 -2.20 -22.29 -9.42
N THR A 110 -2.76 -21.13 -9.03
CA THR A 110 -1.99 -19.97 -8.53
C THR A 110 -2.43 -19.50 -7.13
N GLY A 111 -3.62 -19.90 -6.67
CA GLY A 111 -4.09 -19.56 -5.33
C GLY A 111 -5.02 -18.36 -5.29
N VAL A 112 -4.78 -17.46 -4.34
CA VAL A 112 -5.63 -16.29 -4.06
C VAL A 112 -4.98 -15.06 -4.69
N GLY A 113 -5.77 -14.21 -5.33
CA GLY A 113 -5.26 -12.98 -5.95
C GLY A 113 -4.57 -12.07 -4.93
N TYR A 114 -3.51 -11.37 -5.35
CA TYR A 114 -2.74 -10.49 -4.48
C TYR A 114 -3.61 -9.43 -3.78
N GLY A 115 -4.61 -8.88 -4.49
CA GLY A 115 -5.52 -7.90 -3.92
C GLY A 115 -6.37 -8.46 -2.78
N VAL A 116 -6.76 -9.74 -2.85
CA VAL A 116 -7.46 -10.43 -1.76
C VAL A 116 -6.55 -10.62 -0.56
N LEU A 117 -5.28 -11.01 -0.78
CA LEU A 117 -4.30 -11.15 0.31
C LEU A 117 -4.07 -9.81 1.03
N CYS A 118 -3.95 -8.70 0.30
CA CYS A 118 -3.83 -7.37 0.90
C CYS A 118 -5.04 -7.00 1.75
N LYS A 119 -6.26 -7.28 1.28
CA LYS A 119 -7.49 -7.03 2.04
C LYS A 119 -7.57 -7.87 3.32
N GLN A 120 -7.16 -9.14 3.26
CA GLN A 120 -7.10 -10.01 4.45
C GLN A 120 -6.10 -9.45 5.47
N VAL A 121 -4.90 -9.06 5.05
CA VAL A 121 -3.89 -8.48 5.95
C VAL A 121 -4.38 -7.16 6.56
N LEU A 122 -5.01 -6.29 5.77
CA LEU A 122 -5.60 -5.04 6.25
C LEU A 122 -6.62 -5.29 7.36
N GLN A 123 -7.55 -6.24 7.15
CA GLN A 123 -8.56 -6.60 8.14
C GLN A 123 -7.92 -7.13 9.43
N GLU A 124 -6.95 -8.05 9.32
CA GLU A 124 -6.26 -8.59 10.49
C GLU A 124 -5.53 -7.51 11.29
N LEU A 125 -4.81 -6.60 10.62
CA LEU A 125 -4.09 -5.52 11.29
C LEU A 125 -5.01 -4.50 11.95
N ASN A 126 -6.21 -4.29 11.42
CA ASN A 126 -7.17 -3.34 11.99
C ASN A 126 -8.02 -3.98 13.11
N HIS A 127 -8.29 -5.29 13.04
CA HIS A 127 -8.98 -6.03 14.11
C HIS A 127 -8.07 -6.35 15.29
N GLY A 128 -6.78 -6.64 15.07
CA GLY A 128 -5.81 -6.90 16.13
C GLY A 128 -5.33 -5.65 16.89
N ALA A 129 -5.77 -4.46 16.47
CA ALA A 129 -5.46 -3.17 17.10
C ALA A 129 -6.60 -2.64 17.99
N SER A 130 -7.66 -3.43 18.22
CA SER A 130 -8.77 -3.12 19.15
C SER A 130 -8.52 -3.66 20.56
#